data_AF-W0MX47-F1
#
_entry.id   AF-W0MX47-F1
#
_cell.length_a   1.000
_cell.length_b   1.000
_cell.length_c   1.000
_cell.angle_alpha   90.00
_cell.angle_beta   90.00
_cell.angle_gamma   90.00
#
_symmetry.space_group_name_H-M   'P 1'
#
loop_
_entity.id
_entity.type
_entity.pdbx_description
1 polymer ?
#
loop_
_entity_poly.entity_id
_entity_poly.type
_entity_poly.pdbx_seq_one_letter_code
_entity_poly.pdbx_strand_id
1 'polypeptide(L)'
;MISIEPGLVGVFLYAAMVIIILASAYIARNYTHIFESYLPNCKLITDNKATYSEAGLPGKIVRCGMIYIFLMIPGLGKKRGIMDMKEAQDFPRKMRWLLFIPWTAQIVIFVALIWFTQFAIPPA
;
A
#
# COMPACT_ATOMS: atom_id res chain seq x y z
N MET A 1 -6.63 2.22 37.66
CA MET A 1 -6.79 2.81 36.32
C MET A 1 -5.39 2.93 35.72
N ILE A 2 -5.12 2.30 34.58
CA ILE A 2 -3.79 2.36 33.96
C ILE A 2 -3.67 3.77 33.37
N SER A 3 -2.85 4.62 33.97
CA SER A 3 -2.48 5.93 33.41
C SER A 3 -1.53 5.69 32.25
N ILE A 4 -2.07 5.35 31.08
CA ILE A 4 -1.27 5.22 29.86
C ILE A 4 -0.85 6.62 29.46
N GLU A 5 0.45 6.91 29.56
CA GLU A 5 1.01 8.17 29.06
C GLU A 5 0.75 8.26 27.55
N PRO A 6 0.15 9.35 27.07
CA PRO A 6 -0.11 9.55 25.64
C PRO A 6 1.16 9.38 24.79
N GLY A 7 2.32 9.77 25.33
CA GLY A 7 3.61 9.56 24.67
C GLY A 7 3.89 8.09 24.35
N LEU A 8 3.51 7.17 25.24
CA LEU A 8 3.73 5.73 25.04
C LEU A 8 2.86 5.18 23.90
N VAL A 9 1.60 5.63 23.80
CA VAL A 9 0.70 5.28 22.68
C VAL A 9 1.27 5.76 21.35
N GLY A 10 1.78 7.00 21.31
CA GLY A 10 2.47 7.54 20.15
C GLY A 10 3.64 6.66 19.72
N VAL A 11 4.52 6.27 20.65
CA VAL A 11 5.67 5.39 20.36
C VAL A 11 5.24 4.06 19.76
N PHE A 12 4.19 3.42 20.31
CA PHE A 12 3.66 2.17 19.75
C PHE A 12 3.11 2.34 18.33
N LEU A 13 2.38 3.44 18.07
CA LEU A 13 1.85 3.73 16.74
C LEU A 13 2.97 3.97 15.72
N TYR A 14 4.01 4.73 16.09
CA TYR A 14 5.18 4.95 15.23
C TYR A 14 5.97 3.67 14.98
N ALA A 15 6.21 2.85 16.02
CA ALA A 15 6.88 1.57 15.87
C ALA A 15 6.10 0.63 14.94
N ALA A 16 4.77 0.55 15.10
CA ALA A 16 3.91 -0.23 14.23
C ALA A 16 3.97 0.26 12.77
N MET A 17 3.98 1.58 12.54
CA MET A 17 4.13 2.17 11.21
C MET A 17 5.44 1.75 10.55
N VAL A 18 6.56 1.80 11.28
CA VAL A 18 7.88 1.39 10.76
C VAL A 18 7.88 -0.10 10.38
N ILE A 19 7.33 -0.96 11.24
CA ILE A 19 7.22 -2.41 10.97
C ILE A 19 6.40 -2.65 9.70
N ILE A 20 5.28 -1.96 9.51
CA ILE A 20 4.44 -2.10 8.32
C ILE A 20 5.15 -1.59 7.07
N ILE A 21 5.90 -0.48 7.15
CA ILE A 21 6.70 0.01 6.01
C ILE A 21 7.76 -1.04 5.62
N LEU A 22 8.45 -1.64 6.58
CA LEU A 22 9.43 -2.70 6.31
C LEU A 22 8.78 -3.95 5.71
N ALA A 23 7.62 -4.35 6.21
CA ALA A 23 6.85 -5.45 5.65
C ALA A 23 6.40 -5.15 4.21
N SER A 24 5.88 -3.95 3.95
CA SER A 24 5.50 -3.48 2.61
C SER A 24 6.70 -3.45 1.67
N ALA A 25 7.87 -3.02 2.15
CA ALA A 25 9.12 -3.00 1.38
C ALA A 25 9.60 -4.42 1.05
N TYR A 26 9.52 -5.35 1.99
CA TYR A 26 9.82 -6.77 1.76
C TYR A 26 8.88 -7.39 0.73
N ILE A 27 7.57 -7.15 0.87
CA ILE A 27 6.55 -7.62 -0.07
C ILE A 27 6.78 -7.01 -1.45
N ALA A 28 7.02 -5.71 -1.54
CA ALA A 28 7.34 -5.04 -2.80
C ALA A 28 8.63 -5.60 -3.42
N ARG A 29 9.65 -5.95 -2.62
CA ARG A 29 10.86 -6.54 -3.18
C ARG A 29 10.61 -7.91 -3.83
N ASN A 30 9.85 -8.77 -3.14
CA ASN A 30 9.73 -10.19 -3.48
C ASN A 30 8.51 -10.52 -4.36
N TYR A 31 7.40 -9.79 -4.19
CA TYR A 31 6.11 -10.11 -4.81
C TYR A 31 5.69 -9.14 -5.91
N THR A 32 6.37 -8.00 -6.10
CA THR A 32 6.04 -7.06 -7.19
C THR A 32 6.00 -7.74 -8.55
N HIS A 33 7.02 -8.55 -8.88
CA HIS A 33 7.04 -9.29 -10.16
C HIS A 33 5.85 -10.25 -10.31
N ILE A 34 5.43 -10.87 -9.19
CA ILE A 34 4.28 -11.78 -9.16
C ILE A 34 2.99 -11.00 -9.41
N PHE A 35 2.79 -9.87 -8.72
CA PHE A 35 1.62 -9.02 -8.92
C PHE A 35 1.53 -8.48 -10.35
N GLU A 36 2.66 -8.09 -10.93
CA GLU A 36 2.74 -7.63 -12.32
C GLU A 36 2.42 -8.75 -13.32
N SER A 37 2.82 -9.99 -13.03
CA SER A 37 2.54 -11.14 -13.90
C SER A 37 1.05 -11.47 -14.03
N TYR A 38 0.23 -11.08 -13.06
CA TYR A 38 -1.23 -11.24 -13.11
C TYR A 38 -1.94 -10.10 -13.85
N LEU A 39 -1.22 -9.03 -14.19
CA LEU A 39 -1.76 -7.85 -14.85
C LEU A 39 -0.96 -7.49 -16.13
N PRO A 40 -0.69 -8.46 -17.04
CA PRO A 40 0.21 -8.25 -18.18
C PRO A 40 -0.32 -7.25 -19.21
N ASN A 41 -1.65 -7.10 -19.36
CA ASN A 41 -2.25 -6.14 -20.29
C ASN A 41 -2.47 -4.75 -19.65
N CYS A 42 -2.10 -4.56 -18.39
CA CYS A 42 -2.24 -3.27 -17.72
C CYS A 42 -1.15 -2.30 -18.19
N LYS A 43 -1.50 -1.39 -19.11
CA LYS A 43 -0.59 -0.36 -19.66
C LYS A 43 0.10 0.45 -18.56
N LEU A 44 -0.57 0.71 -17.44
CA LEU A 44 -0.01 1.45 -16.31
C LEU A 44 1.20 0.74 -15.72
N ILE A 45 1.13 -0.58 -15.64
CA ILE A 45 2.16 -1.40 -15.02
C ILE A 45 3.35 -1.50 -15.95
N THR A 46 3.10 -1.64 -17.24
CA THR A 46 4.14 -1.68 -18.29
C THR A 46 4.84 -0.34 -18.45
N ASP A 47 4.09 0.76 -18.50
CA ASP A 47 4.65 2.12 -18.59
C ASP A 47 5.39 2.49 -17.31
N ASN A 48 4.81 2.24 -16.12
CA ASN A 48 5.53 2.44 -14.87
C ASN A 48 6.71 1.48 -14.68
N LYS A 49 6.73 0.32 -15.35
CA LYS A 49 7.92 -0.54 -15.39
C LYS A 49 9.06 0.22 -16.05
N ALA A 50 8.81 0.78 -17.23
CA ALA A 50 9.81 1.55 -17.95
C ALA A 50 10.28 2.77 -17.13
N THR A 51 9.36 3.49 -16.48
CA THR A 51 9.69 4.70 -15.72
C THR A 51 10.39 4.42 -14.38
N TYR A 52 9.99 3.37 -13.65
CA TYR A 52 10.48 3.10 -12.30
C TYR A 52 11.44 1.90 -12.20
N SER A 53 11.83 1.28 -13.32
CA SER A 53 12.80 0.18 -13.31
C SER A 53 14.14 0.62 -12.71
N GLU A 54 14.54 1.88 -12.94
CA GLU A 54 15.78 2.45 -12.41
C GLU A 54 15.65 2.97 -10.97
N ALA A 55 14.43 3.17 -10.48
CA ALA A 55 14.16 3.70 -9.14
C ALA A 55 14.31 2.65 -8.01
N GLY A 56 14.70 1.41 -8.32
CA GLY A 56 15.00 0.37 -7.35
C GLY A 56 13.82 0.00 -6.44
N LEU A 57 14.05 -0.07 -5.12
CA LEU A 57 13.06 -0.49 -4.14
C LEU A 57 11.88 0.52 -3.97
N PRO A 58 12.11 1.85 -3.89
CA PRO A 58 11.03 2.84 -3.88
C PRO A 58 10.08 2.72 -5.08
N GLY A 59 10.64 2.51 -6.28
CA GLY A 59 9.85 2.30 -7.50
C GLY A 59 8.90 1.10 -7.39
N LYS A 60 9.34 0.00 -6.78
CA LYS A 60 8.52 -1.18 -6.54
C LYS A 60 7.36 -0.92 -5.56
N ILE A 61 7.61 -0.15 -4.49
CA ILE A 61 6.57 0.21 -3.51
C ILE A 61 5.48 1.06 -4.17
N VAL A 62 5.87 2.05 -4.97
CA VAL A 62 4.95 2.92 -5.72
C VAL A 62 4.09 2.10 -6.69
N ARG A 63 4.70 1.15 -7.42
CA ARG A 63 3.98 0.25 -8.33
C ARG A 63 2.99 -0.66 -7.61
N CYS A 64 3.38 -1.25 -6.47
CA CYS A 64 2.46 -2.00 -5.61
C CYS A 64 1.29 -1.14 -5.12
N GLY A 65 1.55 0.10 -4.69
CA GLY A 65 0.50 1.03 -4.26
C GLY A 65 -0.48 1.38 -5.39
N MET A 66 0.00 1.56 -6.61
CA MET A 66 -0.88 1.76 -7.76
C MET A 66 -1.73 0.51 -8.04
N ILE A 67 -1.13 -0.68 -8.09
CA ILE A 67 -1.87 -1.94 -8.26
C ILE A 67 -2.96 -2.06 -7.18
N TYR A 68 -2.65 -1.73 -5.93
CA TYR A 68 -3.62 -1.72 -4.83
C TYR A 68 -4.81 -0.80 -5.10
N ILE A 69 -4.57 0.46 -5.48
CA ILE A 69 -5.63 1.43 -5.77
C ILE A 69 -6.50 0.96 -6.94
N PHE A 70 -5.90 0.43 -7.99
CA PHE A 70 -6.64 -0.04 -9.16
C PHE A 70 -7.43 -1.33 -8.88
N LEU A 71 -6.91 -2.25 -8.08
CA LEU A 71 -7.66 -3.44 -7.63
C LEU A 71 -8.76 -3.10 -6.62
N MET A 72 -8.63 -2.00 -5.88
CA MET A 72 -9.65 -1.50 -4.97
C MET A 72 -10.76 -0.77 -5.73
N ILE A 73 -10.40 0.03 -6.73
CA ILE A 73 -11.32 0.83 -7.54
C ILE A 73 -11.08 0.54 -9.04
N PRO A 74 -11.50 -0.65 -9.52
CA PRO A 74 -11.23 -1.06 -10.90
C PRO A 74 -11.88 -0.14 -11.93
N GLY A 75 -12.96 0.56 -11.55
CA GLY A 75 -13.61 1.58 -12.38
C GLY A 75 -12.68 2.72 -12.84
N LEU A 76 -11.66 3.07 -12.05
CA LEU A 76 -10.65 4.07 -12.46
C LEU A 76 -9.77 3.54 -13.60
N GLY A 77 -9.41 2.27 -13.53
CA GLY A 77 -8.60 1.60 -14.56
C GLY A 77 -9.35 1.42 -15.88
N LYS A 78 -10.64 1.07 -15.83
CA LYS A 78 -11.50 0.98 -17.03
C LYS A 78 -11.75 2.32 -17.68
N LYS A 79 -12.06 3.37 -16.90
CA LYS A 79 -12.34 4.72 -17.46
C LYS A 79 -11.15 5.30 -18.22
N ARG A 80 -9.93 4.96 -17.82
CA ARG A 80 -8.72 5.42 -18.49
C ARG A 80 -8.23 4.46 -19.58
N GLY A 81 -8.88 3.31 -19.77
CA GLY A 81 -8.46 2.27 -20.72
C GLY A 81 -7.13 1.59 -20.37
N ILE A 82 -6.74 1.63 -19.08
CA ILE A 82 -5.39 1.24 -18.64
C ILE A 82 -5.37 -0.16 -18.00
N MET A 83 -6.49 -0.63 -17.44
CA MET A 83 -6.59 -1.92 -16.77
C MET A 83 -7.70 -2.79 -17.39
N ASP A 84 -7.37 -4.04 -17.67
CA ASP A 84 -8.36 -5.05 -18.08
C ASP A 84 -9.17 -5.51 -16.86
N MET A 85 -10.49 -5.45 -16.99
CA MET A 85 -11.43 -5.88 -15.96
C MET A 85 -11.39 -7.39 -15.70
N LYS A 86 -11.02 -8.19 -16.70
CA LYS A 86 -10.84 -9.64 -16.53
C LYS A 86 -9.63 -9.94 -15.65
N GLU A 87 -8.49 -9.31 -15.91
CA GLU A 87 -7.28 -9.50 -15.09
C GLU A 87 -7.50 -9.05 -13.64
N ALA A 88 -8.24 -7.95 -13.43
CA ALA A 88 -8.59 -7.49 -12.09
C ALA A 88 -9.51 -8.48 -11.33
N GLN A 89 -10.38 -9.20 -12.05
CA GLN A 89 -11.28 -10.21 -11.46
C GLN A 89 -10.57 -11.55 -11.22
N ASP A 90 -9.68 -11.95 -12.13
CA ASP A 90 -8.92 -13.19 -12.05
C ASP A 90 -7.73 -13.10 -11.08
N PHE A 91 -7.47 -11.91 -10.53
CA PHE A 91 -6.37 -11.69 -9.60
C PHE A 91 -6.51 -12.60 -8.35
N PRO A 92 -5.51 -13.45 -8.07
CA PRO A 92 -5.66 -14.48 -7.05
C PRO A 92 -5.86 -13.88 -5.66
N ARG A 93 -6.86 -14.40 -4.96
CA ARG A 93 -7.28 -13.89 -3.65
C ARG A 93 -6.13 -13.81 -2.64
N LYS A 94 -5.22 -14.80 -2.61
CA LYS A 94 -4.04 -14.80 -1.73
C LYS A 94 -3.12 -13.61 -1.98
N MET A 95 -2.82 -13.33 -3.25
CA MET A 95 -1.98 -12.19 -3.63
C MET A 95 -2.70 -10.86 -3.35
N ARG A 96 -4.02 -10.85 -3.51
CA ARG A 96 -4.85 -9.68 -3.17
C ARG A 96 -4.71 -9.34 -1.69
N TRP A 97 -4.84 -10.33 -0.81
CA TRP A 97 -4.66 -10.12 0.64
C TRP A 97 -3.23 -9.68 0.99
N LEU A 98 -2.23 -10.27 0.35
CA LEU A 98 -0.82 -9.92 0.57
C LEU A 98 -0.52 -8.46 0.21
N LEU A 99 -1.22 -7.90 -0.77
CA LEU A 99 -1.12 -6.50 -1.15
C LEU A 99 -2.05 -5.60 -0.32
N PHE A 100 -3.28 -6.02 -0.03
CA PHE A 100 -4.26 -5.20 0.66
C PHE A 100 -3.94 -5.04 2.14
N ILE A 101 -3.51 -6.09 2.85
CA ILE A 101 -3.28 -6.04 4.29
C ILE A 101 -2.23 -4.97 4.67
N PRO A 102 -1.00 -4.95 4.12
CA PRO A 102 -0.01 -3.95 4.49
C PRO A 102 -0.45 -2.53 4.10
N TRP A 103 -1.00 -2.35 2.90
CA TRP A 103 -1.40 -1.04 2.40
C TRP A 103 -2.60 -0.45 3.14
N THR A 104 -3.62 -1.28 3.46
CA THR A 104 -4.75 -0.85 4.30
C THR A 104 -4.31 -0.55 5.72
N ALA A 105 -3.48 -1.43 6.34
CA ALA A 105 -2.95 -1.20 7.68
C ALA A 105 -2.14 0.09 7.77
N GLN A 106 -1.35 0.40 6.74
CA GLN A 106 -0.58 1.63 6.67
C GLN A 106 -1.50 2.86 6.66
N ILE A 107 -2.57 2.85 5.87
CA ILE A 107 -3.57 3.94 5.84
C ILE A 107 -4.25 4.08 7.21
N VAL A 108 -4.69 2.97 7.81
CA VAL A 108 -5.36 2.98 9.12
C VAL A 108 -4.47 3.56 10.21
N ILE A 109 -3.20 3.13 10.28
CA ILE A 109 -2.25 3.67 11.26
C ILE A 109 -1.93 5.13 10.99
N PHE A 110 -1.82 5.53 9.72
CA PHE A 110 -1.58 6.93 9.38
C PHE A 110 -2.73 7.83 9.82
N VAL A 111 -3.97 7.40 9.60
CA VAL A 111 -5.17 8.10 10.08
C VAL A 111 -5.21 8.12 11.62
N ALA A 112 -4.87 7.00 12.27
CA ALA A 112 -4.80 6.92 13.72
C ALA A 112 -3.74 7.87 14.30
N LEU A 113 -2.57 7.98 13.66
CA LEU A 113 -1.50 8.92 14.04
C LEU A 113 -1.92 10.38 13.86
N ILE A 114 -2.57 10.72 12.75
CA ILE A 114 -3.10 12.09 12.54
C ILE A 114 -4.12 12.40 13.63
N TRP A 115 -5.07 11.49 13.86
CA TRP A 115 -6.09 11.69 14.88
C TRP A 115 -5.47 11.82 16.28
N PHE A 116 -4.50 10.96 16.62
CA PHE A 116 -3.80 10.99 17.90
C PHE A 116 -3.00 12.29 18.08
N THR A 117 -2.28 12.75 17.07
CA THR A 117 -1.50 13.99 17.16
C THR A 117 -2.36 15.25 17.21
N GLN A 118 -3.51 15.28 16.52
CA GLN A 118 -4.38 16.46 16.49
C GLN A 118 -5.34 16.54 17.68
N PHE A 119 -5.80 15.40 18.22
CA PHE A 119 -6.86 15.39 19.25
C PHE A 119 -6.39 14.86 20.61
N ALA A 120 -5.30 14.08 20.69
CA ALA A 120 -4.81 13.54 21.96
C ALA A 120 -3.63 14.33 22.55
N ILE A 121 -2.93 15.13 21.74
CA ILE A 121 -1.88 16.05 22.19
C ILE A 121 -2.46 17.47 22.09
N PRO A 122 -2.68 18.19 23.20
CA PRO A 122 -3.15 19.57 23.12
C PRO A 122 -2.13 20.43 22.37
N PRO A 123 -2.57 21.36 21.50
CA PRO A 123 -1.64 22.34 20.91
C PRO A 123 -0.97 23.10 22.06
N ALA A 124 0.36 23.17 22.01
CA ALA A 124 1.19 23.88 22.98
C ALA A 124 0.88 25.38 23.00
#